data_AF-A0A1H8H3D3-F1
#
_entry.id   AF-A0A1H8H3D3-F1
#
_cell.length_a   1.000
_cell.length_b   1.000
_cell.length_c   1.000
_cell.angle_alpha   90.00
_cell.angle_beta   90.00
_cell.angle_gamma   90.00
#
_symmetry.space_group_name_H-M   'P 1'
#
loop_
_entity.id
_entity.type
_entity.pdbx_description
1 polymer ?
#
loop_
_entity_poly.entity_id
_entity_poly.type
_entity_poly.pdbx_seq_one_letter_code
_entity_poly.pdbx_strand_id
1 'polypeptide(L)' 'KSLKKRIHYVINSIKYSYTNAVVEGKNNMIKVFKRVSFGFRSYRNMRARILLRERFEIK' A
#
# COMPACT_ATOMS: atom_id res chain seq x y z
N LYS A 1 12.46 11.52 21.98
CA LYS A 1 11.19 10.98 22.58
C LYS A 1 10.43 9.98 21.68
N SER A 2 10.72 9.84 20.38
CA SER A 2 9.95 8.96 19.46
C SER A 2 10.27 7.45 19.57
N LEU A 3 11.55 7.08 19.60
CA LEU A 3 11.99 5.67 19.56
C LEU A 3 11.60 4.88 20.81
N LYS A 4 11.77 5.46 22.02
CA LYS A 4 11.35 4.81 23.29
C LYS A 4 9.87 4.38 23.27
N LYS A 5 8.99 5.12 22.58
CA LYS A 5 7.55 4.80 22.46
C LYS A 5 7.27 3.62 21.52
N ARG A 6 8.17 3.32 20.58
CA ARG A 6 7.96 2.33 19.51
C ARG A 6 8.76 1.04 19.69
N ILE A 7 9.51 0.88 20.80
CA ILE A 7 10.33 -0.31 21.09
C ILE A 7 9.51 -1.60 20.97
N HIS A 8 8.27 -1.62 21.45
CA HIS A 8 7.40 -2.79 21.35
C HIS A 8 7.09 -3.21 19.90
N TYR A 9 6.94 -2.25 18.97
CA TYR A 9 6.74 -2.55 17.54
C TYR A 9 8.02 -3.14 16.92
N VAL A 10 9.19 -2.66 17.33
CA VAL A 10 10.49 -3.17 16.86
C VAL A 10 10.70 -4.62 17.32
N ILE A 11 10.39 -4.91 18.59
CA ILE A 11 10.46 -6.28 19.12
C ILE A 11 9.47 -7.18 18.37
N ASN A 12 8.25 -6.71 18.13
CA ASN A 12 7.25 -7.48 17.38
C ASN A 12 7.67 -7.71 15.92
N SER A 13 8.30 -6.74 15.25
CA SER A 13 8.75 -6.92 13.86
C SER A 13 9.91 -7.92 13.72
N ILE A 14 10.70 -8.13 14.79
CA ILE A 14 11.75 -9.16 14.81
C ILE A 14 11.14 -10.52 15.17
N LYS A 15 10.16 -10.54 16.07
CA LYS A 15 9.52 -11.78 16.56
C LYS A 15 8.63 -12.46 15.51
N TYR A 16 7.91 -11.68 14.70
CA TYR A 16 6.97 -12.21 13.71
C TYR A 16 7.50 -11.99 12.29
N SER A 17 7.31 -12.97 11.40
CA SER A 17 7.63 -12.85 9.97
C SER A 17 6.64 -11.99 9.19
N TYR A 18 5.53 -11.59 9.82
CA TYR A 18 4.53 -10.71 9.21
C TYR A 18 5.04 -9.27 9.15
N THR A 19 5.03 -8.70 7.96
CA THR A 19 5.43 -7.31 7.72
C THR A 19 4.32 -6.55 7.01
N ASN A 20 4.23 -5.24 7.26
CA ASN A 20 3.31 -4.37 6.53
C ASN A 20 3.80 -4.06 5.10
N ALA A 21 4.91 -4.65 4.66
CA ALA A 21 5.57 -4.33 3.39
C ALA A 21 4.64 -4.51 2.17
N VAL A 22 3.87 -5.60 2.14
CA VAL A 22 2.92 -5.87 1.03
C VAL A 22 1.83 -4.79 0.97
N VAL A 23 1.28 -4.41 2.14
CA VAL A 23 0.23 -3.37 2.23
C VAL A 23 0.79 -2.01 1.84
N GLU A 24 2.00 -1.68 2.29
CA GLU A 24 2.70 -0.45 1.92
C GLU A 24 3.01 -0.39 0.42
N GLY A 25 3.42 -1.51 -0.18
CA GLY A 25 3.63 -1.64 -1.61
C GLY A 25 2.35 -1.36 -2.42
N LYS A 26 1.23 -1.98 -2.02
CA LYS A 26 -0.08 -1.71 -2.63
C LYS A 26 -0.49 -0.25 -2.50
N ASN A 27 -0.34 0.33 -1.31
CA ASN A 27 -0.65 1.74 -1.07
C ASN A 27 0.20 2.69 -1.94
N ASN A 28 1.49 2.39 -2.13
CA ASN A 28 2.36 3.17 -3.00
C ASN A 28 1.91 3.07 -4.47
N MET A 29 1.59 1.87 -4.95
CA MET A 29 1.08 1.66 -6.31
C MET A 29 -0.19 2.49 -6.55
N ILE A 30 -1.14 2.47 -5.62
CA ILE A 30 -2.38 3.26 -5.73
C ILE A 30 -2.07 4.76 -5.78
N LYS A 31 -1.15 5.24 -4.94
CA LYS A 31 -0.71 6.66 -4.95
C LYS A 31 -0.08 7.04 -6.29
N VAL A 32 0.80 6.21 -6.84
CA VAL A 32 1.41 6.42 -8.16
C VAL A 32 0.35 6.41 -9.25
N PHE A 33 -0.55 5.43 -9.23
CA PHE A 33 -1.63 5.31 -10.21
C PHE A 33 -2.54 6.55 -10.24
N LYS A 34 -2.89 7.07 -9.06
CA LYS A 34 -3.64 8.33 -8.93
C LYS A 34 -2.86 9.52 -9.50
N ARG A 35 -1.53 9.58 -9.28
CA ARG A 35 -0.67 10.66 -9.78
C ARG A 35 -0.57 10.64 -11.32
N VAL A 36 -0.29 9.48 -11.90
CA VAL A 36 -0.15 9.30 -13.36
C VAL A 36 -1.46 9.55 -14.08
N SER A 37 -2.60 9.23 -13.46
CA SER A 37 -3.92 9.49 -14.03
C SER A 37 -4.39 10.95 -13.91
N PHE A 38 -3.54 11.85 -13.38
CA PHE A 38 -3.89 13.24 -13.05
C PHE A 38 -5.09 13.37 -12.10
N GLY A 39 -5.26 12.38 -11.23
CA GLY A 39 -6.40 12.28 -10.32
C GLY A 39 -7.61 11.56 -10.93
N PHE A 40 -8.47 11.03 -10.06
CA PHE A 40 -9.72 10.39 -10.47
C PHE A 40 -10.90 11.24 -10.04
N ARG A 41 -11.82 11.51 -10.97
CA ARG A 41 -13.10 12.18 -10.68
C ARG A 41 -14.09 11.32 -9.91
N SER A 42 -13.96 9.99 -10.00
CA SER A 42 -14.82 9.02 -9.32
C SER A 42 -14.01 7.91 -8.67
N TYR A 43 -14.27 7.67 -7.38
CA TYR A 43 -13.66 6.58 -6.62
C TYR A 43 -14.00 5.21 -7.22
N ARG A 44 -15.25 5.03 -7.71
CA ARG A 44 -15.68 3.78 -8.35
C ARG A 44 -14.82 3.44 -9.56
N ASN A 45 -14.49 4.45 -10.38
CA ASN A 45 -13.65 4.27 -11.56
C ASN A 45 -12.20 3.97 -11.19
N MET A 46 -11.67 4.65 -10.16
CA MET A 46 -10.34 4.35 -9.62
C MET A 46 -10.25 2.91 -9.12
N ARG A 47 -11.23 2.48 -8.31
CA ARG A 47 -11.30 1.13 -7.75
C ARG A 47 -11.41 0.07 -8.84
N ALA A 48 -12.28 0.26 -9.83
CA ALA A 48 -12.44 -0.68 -10.94
C ALA A 48 -11.12 -0.88 -11.71
N ARG A 49 -10.38 0.21 -11.96
CA ARG A 49 -9.09 0.15 -12.68
C ARG A 49 -7.97 -0.49 -11.86
N ILE A 50 -7.92 -0.23 -10.55
CA ILE A 50 -6.97 -0.90 -9.64
C ILE A 50 -7.23 -2.41 -9.61
N LEU A 51 -8.50 -2.81 -9.46
CA LEU A 51 -8.89 -4.23 -9.46
C LEU A 51 -8.63 -4.89 -10.80
N LEU A 52 -8.85 -4.18 -11.91
CA LEU A 52 -8.51 -4.67 -13.24
C LEU A 52 -7.00 -4.94 -13.34
N ARG A 53 -6.17 -4.01 -12.86
CA ARG A 53 -4.71 -4.16 -12.86
C ARG A 53 -4.24 -5.35 -12.01
N GLU A 54 -4.81 -5.53 -10.82
CA GLU A 54 -4.48 -6.67 -9.95
C GLU A 54 -4.94 -8.01 -10.56
N ARG A 55 -6.09 -8.04 -11.23
CA ARG A 55 -6.65 -9.28 -11.82
C ARG A 55 -5.91 -9.72 -13.09
N PHE A 56 -5.45 -8.76 -13.90
CA PHE A 56 -4.88 -9.06 -15.21
C PHE A 56 -3.36 -9.21 -15.21
N GLU A 57 -2.68 -9.15 -14.05
CA GLU A 57 -1.20 -9.11 -13.90
C GLU A 57 -0.50 -9.02 -15.25
N ILE A 58 -0.51 -7.81 -15.83
CA ILE A 58 0.19 -7.55 -17.09
C ILE A 58 1.67 -7.76 -16.73
N LYS A 59 2.14 -8.98 -16.94
CA LYS A 59 3.55 -9.36 -16.83
C LYS A 59 4.34 -8.64 -17.89
#